data_AF-A0A2K0XZP1-F1
#
_entry.id   AF-A0A2K0XZP1-F1
#
_cell.length_a   1.000
_cell.length_b   1.000
_cell.length_c   1.000
_cell.angle_alpha   90.00
_cell.angle_beta   90.00
_cell.angle_gamma   90.00
#
_symmetry.space_group_name_H-M   'P 1'
#
loop_
_entity.id
_entity.type
_entity.pdbx_description
1 polymer ?
#
loop_
_entity_poly.entity_id
_entity_poly.type
_entity_poly.pdbx_seq_one_letter_code
_entity_poly.pdbx_strand_id
1 'polypeptide(L)'
;MSDPQPDRASVAGAGGGRDEDIASLLRALMGQGTHLAEQQIALLKAEVRESATSVKLAVGSVAVAAVVGIAGLGVLLMGLAYLLADAIDHLGFATLIVGIVALIVAFILYRGALAKLRAAELAPERTQHVLERTPSALRGDLNPEHRP
;
A
#
# COMPACT_ATOMS: atom_id res chain seq x y z
N MET A 1 -51.36 64.74 35.07
CA MET A 1 -50.14 64.72 35.88
C MET A 1 -49.76 63.26 36.07
N SER A 2 -49.15 62.63 35.07
CA SER A 2 -47.69 62.46 34.91
C SER A 2 -47.21 61.19 35.63
N ASP A 3 -47.01 60.12 34.86
CA ASP A 3 -46.11 59.01 35.19
C ASP A 3 -44.67 59.53 35.33
N PRO A 4 -43.81 58.83 36.10
CA PRO A 4 -42.78 58.05 35.40
C PRO A 4 -42.51 56.68 36.05
N GLN A 5 -42.71 55.63 35.25
CA GLN A 5 -42.21 54.28 35.45
C GLN A 5 -40.69 54.24 35.24
N PRO A 6 -39.89 53.58 36.10
CA PRO A 6 -38.44 53.59 36.01
C PRO A 6 -37.93 52.95 34.72
N ASP A 7 -36.89 53.61 34.23
CA ASP A 7 -36.07 53.39 33.06
C ASP A 7 -35.93 51.96 32.55
N ARG A 8 -36.07 51.88 31.23
CA ARG A 8 -35.50 50.84 30.38
C ARG A 8 -33.98 50.80 30.56
N ALA A 9 -33.48 49.89 31.38
CA ALA A 9 -32.10 49.40 31.24
C ALA A 9 -32.09 48.21 30.28
N SER A 10 -32.45 48.49 29.03
CA SER A 10 -32.18 47.58 27.91
C SER A 10 -30.69 47.67 27.56
N VAL A 11 -30.05 46.50 27.47
CA VAL A 11 -28.81 46.24 26.72
C VAL A 11 -27.51 46.84 27.28
N ALA A 12 -26.97 46.22 28.34
CA ALA A 12 -25.54 46.23 28.59
C ALA A 12 -25.07 44.77 28.69
N GLY A 13 -24.53 44.23 27.59
CA GLY A 13 -23.98 42.86 27.55
C GLY A 13 -23.93 42.18 26.17
N ALA A 14 -24.44 42.79 25.10
CA ALA A 14 -24.48 42.18 23.76
C ALA A 14 -23.12 42.12 23.01
N GLY A 15 -22.01 42.24 23.74
CA GLY A 15 -20.64 42.24 23.21
C GLY A 15 -19.80 41.01 23.55
N GLY A 16 -20.21 40.16 24.52
CA GLY A 16 -19.48 38.93 24.87
C GLY A 16 -20.01 37.69 24.14
N GLY A 17 -21.33 37.46 24.18
CA GLY A 17 -21.93 36.19 23.72
C GLY A 17 -21.73 35.81 22.25
N ARG A 18 -21.43 36.77 21.35
CA ARG A 18 -21.17 36.45 19.93
C ARG A 18 -19.80 35.80 19.71
N ASP A 19 -18.80 36.23 20.47
CA ASP A 19 -17.46 35.65 20.39
C ASP A 19 -17.44 34.28 21.08
N GLU A 20 -18.21 34.11 22.17
CA GLU A 20 -18.48 32.80 22.77
C GLU A 20 -19.22 31.84 21.81
N ASP A 21 -20.22 32.31 21.05
CA ASP A 21 -20.94 31.48 20.07
C ASP A 21 -20.04 31.03 18.92
N ILE A 22 -19.22 31.93 18.35
CA ILE A 22 -18.27 31.58 17.28
C ILE A 22 -17.20 30.60 17.77
N ALA A 23 -16.68 30.82 18.99
CA ALA A 23 -15.73 29.89 19.61
C ALA A 23 -16.36 28.50 19.85
N SER A 24 -17.64 28.46 20.24
CA SER A 24 -18.37 27.20 20.46
C SER A 24 -18.62 26.42 19.17
N LEU A 25 -18.93 27.10 18.06
CA LEU A 25 -19.12 26.50 16.74
C LEU A 25 -17.82 25.95 16.15
N LEU A 26 -16.71 26.68 16.29
CA LEU A 26 -15.38 26.19 15.91
C LEU A 26 -14.98 24.97 16.76
N ARG A 27 -15.29 24.97 18.06
CA ARG A 27 -15.06 23.83 18.95
C ARG A 27 -15.86 22.61 18.51
N ALA A 28 -17.13 22.82 18.15
CA ALA A 28 -18.01 21.76 17.67
C ALA A 28 -17.55 21.19 16.31
N LEU A 29 -17.11 22.04 15.38
CA LEU A 29 -16.61 21.62 14.07
C LEU A 29 -15.26 20.88 14.17
N MET A 30 -14.34 21.38 15.00
CA MET A 30 -13.09 20.66 15.31
C MET A 30 -13.37 19.31 15.95
N GLY A 31 -14.31 19.23 16.91
CA GLY A 31 -14.69 17.99 17.58
C GLY A 31 -15.35 16.97 16.65
N GLN A 32 -16.22 17.42 15.74
CA GLN A 32 -16.86 16.56 14.73
C GLN A 32 -15.87 16.10 13.65
N GLY A 33 -14.96 16.99 13.21
CA GLY A 33 -13.89 16.66 12.27
C GLY A 33 -12.90 15.63 12.83
N THR A 34 -12.50 15.75 14.10
CA THR A 34 -11.67 14.74 14.76
C THR A 34 -12.37 13.39 14.87
N HIS A 35 -13.67 13.38 15.17
CA HIS A 35 -14.43 12.13 15.27
C HIS A 35 -14.52 11.37 13.92
N LEU A 36 -14.69 12.08 12.80
CA LEU A 36 -14.65 11.47 11.46
C LEU A 36 -13.26 11.01 11.04
N ALA A 37 -12.22 11.77 11.39
CA ALA A 37 -10.83 11.41 11.10
C ALA A 37 -10.42 10.14 11.85
N GLU A 38 -10.79 10.01 13.12
CA GLU A 38 -10.57 8.80 13.92
C GLU A 38 -11.25 7.57 13.31
N GLN A 39 -12.47 7.71 12.81
CA GLN A 39 -13.19 6.63 12.13
C GLN A 39 -12.52 6.21 10.82
N GLN A 40 -12.10 7.16 9.98
CA GLN A 40 -11.40 6.85 8.73
C GLN A 40 -10.04 6.19 8.99
N ILE A 41 -9.32 6.60 10.03
CA ILE A 41 -8.07 5.95 10.46
C ILE A 41 -8.35 4.53 10.95
N ALA A 42 -9.41 4.32 11.74
CA ALA A 42 -9.80 3.00 12.22
C ALA A 42 -10.19 2.07 11.05
N LEU A 43 -10.91 2.58 10.06
CA LEU A 43 -11.34 1.85 8.87
C LEU A 43 -10.15 1.53 7.95
N LEU A 44 -9.29 2.51 7.67
CA LEU A 44 -8.05 2.31 6.91
C LEU A 44 -7.15 1.27 7.60
N LYS A 45 -7.04 1.33 8.93
CA LYS A 45 -6.27 0.33 9.69
C LYS A 45 -6.90 -1.06 9.57
N ALA A 46 -8.22 -1.16 9.54
CA ALA A 46 -8.92 -2.42 9.32
C ALA A 46 -8.65 -2.96 7.91
N GLU A 47 -8.78 -2.14 6.87
CA GLU A 47 -8.53 -2.52 5.47
C GLU A 47 -7.07 -2.91 5.22
N VAL A 48 -6.11 -2.16 5.79
CA VAL A 48 -4.69 -2.51 5.74
C VAL A 48 -4.43 -3.83 6.47
N ARG A 49 -5.08 -4.08 7.60
CA ARG A 49 -4.95 -5.34 8.35
C ARG A 49 -5.55 -6.52 7.58
N GLU A 50 -6.70 -6.33 6.95
CA GLU A 50 -7.34 -7.33 6.11
C GLU A 50 -6.50 -7.63 4.87
N SER A 51 -6.05 -6.59 4.16
CA SER A 51 -5.13 -6.70 3.02
C SER A 51 -3.80 -7.37 3.40
N ALA A 52 -3.22 -7.02 4.54
CA ALA A 52 -2.01 -7.67 5.03
C ALA A 52 -2.26 -9.15 5.38
N THR A 53 -3.45 -9.49 5.89
CA THR A 53 -3.81 -10.87 6.22
C THR A 53 -4.05 -11.70 4.96
N SER A 54 -4.74 -11.15 3.97
CA SER A 54 -4.96 -11.83 2.68
C SER A 54 -3.66 -12.05 1.93
N VAL A 55 -2.76 -11.05 1.90
CA VAL A 55 -1.41 -11.20 1.35
C VAL A 55 -0.61 -12.26 2.10
N LYS A 56 -0.65 -12.30 3.44
CA LYS A 56 0.02 -13.35 4.23
C LYS A 56 -0.49 -14.75 3.88
N LEU A 57 -1.81 -14.93 3.77
CA LEU A 57 -2.41 -16.21 3.40
C LEU A 57 -2.01 -16.61 1.97
N ALA A 58 -2.00 -15.66 1.03
CA ALA A 58 -1.58 -15.90 -0.34
C ALA A 58 -0.09 -16.27 -0.44
N VAL A 59 0.78 -15.55 0.26
CA VAL A 59 2.22 -15.87 0.31
C VAL A 59 2.46 -17.22 0.99
N GLY A 60 1.74 -17.50 2.08
CA GLY A 60 1.81 -18.78 2.78
C GLY A 60 1.40 -19.97 1.91
N SER A 61 0.30 -19.85 1.15
CA SER A 61 -0.17 -20.92 0.27
C SER A 61 0.78 -21.16 -0.91
N VAL A 62 1.34 -20.10 -1.50
CA VAL A 62 2.36 -20.21 -2.55
C VAL A 62 3.61 -20.92 -2.03
N ALA A 63 4.05 -20.63 -0.80
CA ALA A 63 5.20 -21.31 -0.21
C ALA A 63 4.96 -22.82 -0.04
N VAL A 64 3.79 -23.21 0.48
CA VAL A 64 3.43 -24.64 0.61
C VAL A 64 3.35 -25.31 -0.76
N ALA A 65 2.69 -24.67 -1.73
CA ALA A 65 2.61 -25.19 -3.10
C ALA A 65 3.99 -25.31 -3.74
N ALA A 66 4.91 -24.39 -3.49
CA ALA A 66 6.28 -24.46 -3.99
C ALA A 66 7.03 -25.66 -3.38
N VAL A 67 6.93 -25.88 -2.07
CA VAL A 67 7.55 -27.05 -1.40
C VAL A 67 7.02 -28.36 -1.96
N VAL A 68 5.70 -28.51 -2.03
CA VAL A 68 5.06 -29.71 -2.59
C VAL A 68 5.41 -29.88 -4.07
N GLY A 69 5.42 -28.78 -4.83
CA GLY A 69 5.78 -28.75 -6.24
C GLY A 69 7.22 -29.19 -6.47
N ILE A 70 8.19 -28.73 -5.67
CA ILE A 70 9.60 -29.13 -5.75
C ILE A 70 9.75 -30.64 -5.44
N ALA A 71 9.12 -31.11 -4.36
CA ALA A 71 9.16 -32.52 -3.99
C ALA A 71 8.53 -33.42 -5.06
N GLY A 72 7.34 -33.05 -5.54
CA GLY A 72 6.60 -33.78 -6.58
C GLY A 72 7.33 -33.76 -7.93
N LEU A 73 7.94 -32.63 -8.30
CA LEU A 73 8.73 -32.53 -9.52
C LEU A 73 9.92 -33.50 -9.50
N GLY A 74 10.61 -33.64 -8.36
CA GLY A 74 11.69 -34.64 -8.22
C GLY A 74 11.20 -36.06 -8.46
N VAL A 75 10.04 -36.43 -7.88
CA VAL A 75 9.42 -37.75 -8.09
C VAL A 75 9.03 -37.96 -9.55
N LEU A 76 8.42 -36.96 -10.20
CA LEU A 76 8.04 -37.03 -11.61
C LEU A 76 9.24 -37.17 -12.54
N LEU A 77 10.31 -36.40 -12.31
CA LEU A 77 11.54 -36.49 -13.10
C LEU A 77 12.20 -37.86 -12.95
N MET A 78 12.20 -38.41 -11.73
CA MET A 78 12.70 -39.76 -11.49
C MET A 78 11.85 -40.82 -12.20
N GLY A 79 10.52 -40.70 -12.13
CA GLY A 79 9.60 -41.57 -12.87
C GLY A 79 9.80 -41.49 -14.38
N LEU A 80 10.02 -40.29 -14.91
CA LEU A 80 10.29 -40.09 -16.33
C LEU A 80 11.64 -40.68 -16.73
N ALA A 81 12.65 -40.59 -15.87
CA ALA A 81 13.95 -41.22 -16.10
C ALA A 81 13.83 -42.75 -16.13
N TYR A 82 13.04 -43.36 -15.24
CA TYR A 82 12.77 -44.80 -15.29
C TYR A 82 12.01 -45.21 -16.54
N LEU A 83 10.97 -44.46 -16.93
CA LEU A 83 10.20 -44.73 -18.14
C LEU A 83 11.07 -44.64 -19.40
N LEU A 84 11.95 -43.63 -19.46
CA LEU A 84 12.89 -43.49 -20.56
C LEU A 84 13.97 -44.57 -20.53
N ALA A 85 14.43 -44.97 -19.33
CA ALA A 85 15.40 -46.04 -19.16
C ALA A 85 14.90 -47.37 -19.70
N ASP A 86 13.62 -47.69 -19.46
CA ASP A 86 12.95 -48.89 -19.99
C ASP A 86 12.87 -48.85 -21.54
N ALA A 87 12.67 -47.66 -22.12
CA ALA A 87 12.61 -47.51 -23.56
C ALA A 87 13.97 -47.60 -24.28
N ILE A 88 15.08 -47.34 -23.58
CA ILE A 88 16.44 -47.31 -24.16
C ILE A 88 17.39 -48.35 -23.54
N ASP A 89 16.88 -49.21 -22.66
CA ASP A 89 17.61 -50.24 -21.89
C ASP A 89 18.83 -49.70 -21.11
N HIS A 90 18.85 -48.41 -20.74
CA HIS A 90 20.00 -47.81 -20.09
C HIS A 90 19.66 -46.64 -19.17
N LEU A 91 19.64 -46.90 -17.85
CA LEU A 91 19.26 -45.93 -16.81
C LEU A 91 20.20 -44.70 -16.73
N GLY A 92 21.51 -44.89 -16.92
CA GLY A 92 22.48 -43.79 -16.86
C GLY A 92 22.22 -42.70 -17.90
N PHE A 93 22.07 -43.06 -19.18
CA PHE A 93 21.76 -42.09 -20.23
C PHE A 93 20.35 -41.50 -20.08
N ALA A 94 19.36 -42.29 -19.66
CA ALA A 94 18.00 -41.79 -19.45
C ALA A 94 17.95 -40.68 -18.38
N THR A 95 18.57 -40.91 -17.22
CA THR A 95 18.65 -39.92 -16.14
C THR A 95 19.40 -38.66 -16.57
N LEU A 96 20.48 -38.79 -17.34
CA LEU A 96 21.23 -37.66 -17.89
C LEU A 96 20.39 -36.84 -18.87
N ILE A 97 19.69 -37.49 -19.81
CA ILE A 97 18.83 -36.82 -20.80
C ILE A 97 17.71 -36.06 -20.11
N VAL A 98 16.99 -36.70 -19.19
CA VAL A 98 15.90 -36.07 -18.43
C VAL A 98 16.43 -34.90 -17.61
N GLY A 99 17.59 -35.04 -16.96
CA GLY A 99 18.26 -33.97 -16.23
C GLY A 99 18.59 -32.75 -17.11
N ILE A 100 19.16 -32.98 -18.30
CA ILE A 100 19.49 -31.90 -19.25
C ILE A 100 18.21 -31.19 -19.71
N VAL A 101 17.17 -31.93 -20.06
CA VAL A 101 15.88 -31.34 -20.48
C VAL A 101 15.27 -30.52 -19.34
N ALA A 102 15.30 -31.03 -18.11
CA ALA A 102 14.81 -30.32 -16.93
C ALA A 102 15.59 -29.02 -16.68
N LEU A 103 16.91 -29.03 -16.86
CA LEU A 103 17.74 -27.81 -16.73
C LEU A 103 17.40 -26.76 -17.80
N ILE A 104 17.13 -27.18 -19.04
CA ILE A 104 16.69 -26.26 -20.10
C ILE A 104 15.36 -25.61 -19.74
N VAL A 105 14.38 -26.41 -19.29
CA VAL A 105 13.07 -25.91 -18.85
C VAL A 105 13.23 -24.95 -17.67
N ALA A 106 14.02 -25.32 -16.66
CA ALA A 106 14.30 -24.48 -15.50
C ALA A 106 14.95 -23.14 -15.90
N PHE A 107 15.90 -23.16 -16.85
CA PHE A 107 16.51 -21.94 -17.37
C PHE A 107 15.49 -21.01 -18.04
N ILE A 108 14.61 -21.56 -18.90
CA ILE A 108 13.56 -20.76 -19.57
C ILE A 108 12.61 -20.14 -18.53
N LEU A 109 12.16 -20.94 -17.56
CA LEU A 109 11.28 -20.46 -16.49
C LEU A 109 11.95 -19.38 -15.63
N TYR A 110 13.22 -19.57 -15.27
CA TYR A 110 14.00 -18.58 -14.52
C TYR A 110 14.10 -17.25 -15.26
N ARG A 111 14.38 -17.28 -16.57
CA ARG A 111 14.44 -16.08 -17.41
C ARG A 111 13.08 -15.38 -17.49
N GLY A 112 12.00 -16.14 -17.64
CA GLY A 112 10.63 -15.61 -17.63
C GLY A 112 10.24 -14.99 -16.29
N ALA A 113 10.59 -15.64 -15.18
CA ALA A 113 10.36 -15.12 -13.83
C ALA A 113 11.12 -13.82 -13.60
N LEU A 114 12.42 -13.78 -13.95
CA LEU A 114 13.23 -12.58 -13.81
C LEU A 114 12.71 -11.42 -14.68
N ALA A 115 12.20 -11.71 -15.89
CA ALA A 115 11.57 -10.70 -16.73
C ALA A 115 10.30 -10.11 -16.09
N LYS A 116 9.44 -10.96 -15.50
CA LYS A 116 8.23 -10.53 -14.78
C LYS A 116 8.57 -9.73 -13.52
N LEU A 117 9.57 -10.15 -12.76
CA LEU A 117 10.03 -9.44 -11.57
C LEU A 117 10.61 -8.08 -11.95
N ARG A 118 11.42 -7.98 -13.01
CA ARG A 118 11.92 -6.69 -13.52
C ARG A 118 10.80 -5.77 -13.98
N ALA A 119 9.78 -6.30 -14.65
CA ALA A 119 8.60 -5.53 -15.04
C ALA A 119 7.75 -5.08 -13.82
N ALA A 120 7.82 -5.82 -12.71
CA ALA A 120 7.18 -5.46 -11.45
C ALA A 120 8.04 -4.52 -10.58
N GLU A 121 9.38 -4.58 -10.68
CA GLU A 121 10.32 -3.80 -9.86
C GLU A 121 10.79 -2.47 -10.51
N LEU A 122 10.70 -2.26 -11.83
CA LEU A 122 11.21 -1.05 -12.48
C LEU A 122 10.36 -0.70 -13.74
N ALA A 123 9.89 0.52 -13.97
CA ALA A 123 10.18 1.79 -13.34
C ALA A 123 8.99 2.76 -13.54
N PRO A 124 8.61 3.58 -12.55
CA PRO A 124 7.99 4.84 -12.88
C PRO A 124 9.07 5.75 -13.48
N GLU A 125 9.44 5.53 -14.75
CA GLU A 125 10.32 6.45 -15.50
C GLU A 125 9.74 7.88 -15.49
N ARG A 126 8.42 8.00 -15.27
CA ARG A 126 7.72 9.28 -15.07
C ARG A 126 7.93 9.91 -13.69
N THR A 127 8.20 9.16 -12.61
CA THR A 127 8.21 9.71 -11.24
C THR A 127 9.59 10.19 -10.80
N GLN A 128 10.68 9.63 -11.35
CA GLN A 128 12.03 10.16 -11.07
C GLN A 128 12.19 11.61 -11.60
N HIS A 129 11.63 11.90 -12.79
CA HIS A 129 11.60 13.27 -13.33
C HIS A 129 10.66 14.24 -12.59
N VAL A 130 9.73 13.76 -11.76
CA VAL A 130 8.81 14.61 -10.99
C VAL A 130 9.39 14.92 -9.59
N LEU A 131 10.13 13.98 -9.01
CA LEU A 131 10.83 14.19 -7.73
C LEU A 131 12.07 15.09 -7.89
N GLU A 132 12.83 14.98 -8.98
CA GLU A 132 13.98 15.86 -9.25
C GLU A 132 13.56 17.30 -9.63
N ARG A 133 12.33 17.51 -10.11
CA ARG A 133 11.81 18.83 -10.51
C ARG A 133 11.11 19.64 -9.42
N THR A 134 10.97 19.13 -8.21
CA THR A 134 10.32 19.87 -7.12
C THR A 134 11.32 20.48 -6.10
N PRO A 135 12.18 21.43 -6.51
CA PRO A 135 12.82 22.33 -5.54
C PRO A 135 12.60 23.84 -5.80
N SER A 136 11.45 24.26 -6.36
CA SER A 136 11.15 25.70 -6.50
C SER A 136 9.78 26.14 -5.96
N ALA A 137 8.78 25.26 -5.91
CA ALA A 137 7.45 25.61 -5.37
C ALA A 137 7.39 25.66 -3.83
N LEU A 138 8.32 25.00 -3.13
CA LEU A 138 8.40 24.98 -1.66
C LEU A 138 9.34 26.05 -1.08
N ARG A 139 10.08 26.78 -1.92
CA ARG A 139 11.09 27.76 -1.49
C ARG A 139 10.74 29.21 -1.87
N GLY A 140 9.64 29.43 -2.56
CA GLY A 140 9.23 30.75 -3.02
C GLY A 140 8.02 31.32 -2.28
N ASP A 141 8.15 31.65 -0.99
CA ASP A 141 7.46 32.83 -0.41
C ASP A 141 7.97 33.22 1.00
N LEU A 142 9.29 33.24 1.22
CA LEU A 142 9.87 33.83 2.45
C LEU A 142 10.86 34.94 2.10
N ASN A 143 10.49 35.81 1.15
CA ASN A 143 11.13 37.11 1.03
C ASN A 143 10.20 38.16 1.65
N PRO A 144 10.34 38.48 2.96
CA PRO A 144 9.66 39.62 3.53
C PRO A 144 10.22 40.89 2.86
N GLU A 145 9.48 41.46 1.92
CA GLU A 145 9.75 42.79 1.38
C GLU A 145 9.80 43.78 2.55
N HIS A 146 11.01 44.15 2.94
CA HIS A 146 11.27 45.38 3.68
C HIS A 146 11.07 46.55 2.69
N ARG A 147 9.97 47.28 2.89
CA ARG A 147 9.84 48.71 2.59
C ARG A 147 9.73 49.45 3.92
N PRO A 148 10.01 50.77 4.00
CA PRO A 148 10.58 51.69 3.01
C PRO A 148 12.01 52.17 3.33
#